data_AF-A0A7X6PS23-F1
#
_entry.id   AF-A0A7X6PS23-F1
#
_cell.length_a   1.000
_cell.length_b   1.000
_cell.length_c   1.000
_cell.angle_alpha   90.00
_cell.angle_beta   90.00
_cell.angle_gamma   90.00
#
_symmetry.space_group_name_H-M   'P 1'
#
loop_
_entity.id
_entity.type
_entity.pdbx_description
1 polymer ?
#
loop_
_entity_poly.entity_id
_entity_poly.type
_entity_poly.pdbx_seq_one_letter_code
_entity_poly.pdbx_strand_id
1 'polypeptide(L)'
;MKEMTKKSETVTTRPVSYLAKRIVGALFILIEVILGARLVLKLLGANPANIFVKAIYNITQFFVGLFEGIFAKVSDNAKSIFEPATLIAIVVVAVVAWVVLRLMTPRQQSSTTKTEYTTESPQPHYHTEKVEPVDQSEPTDSSDSH
;
A
#
# COMPACT_ATOMS: atom_id res chain seq x y z
N MET A 1 -23.08 -33.89 -19.32
CA MET A 1 -21.93 -33.09 -18.85
C MET A 1 -22.28 -31.62 -19.06
N LYS A 2 -22.32 -30.80 -17.99
CA LYS A 2 -22.60 -29.35 -18.09
C LYS A 2 -21.50 -28.60 -17.33
N GLU A 3 -20.74 -27.83 -18.09
CA GLU A 3 -19.70 -26.90 -17.66
C GLU A 3 -20.29 -25.87 -16.68
N MET A 4 -19.67 -25.70 -15.51
CA MET A 4 -20.05 -24.67 -14.54
C MET A 4 -18.99 -23.57 -14.52
N THR A 5 -19.32 -22.42 -15.08
CA THR A 5 -18.52 -21.18 -14.98
C THR A 5 -18.72 -20.55 -13.59
N LYS A 6 -17.68 -20.62 -12.73
CA LYS A 6 -17.66 -20.01 -11.39
C LYS A 6 -17.26 -18.52 -11.47
N LYS A 7 -18.04 -17.63 -10.87
CA LYS A 7 -17.73 -16.20 -10.71
C LYS A 7 -17.36 -15.93 -9.24
N SER A 8 -16.23 -15.26 -9.00
CA SER A 8 -15.69 -14.98 -7.66
C SER A 8 -15.73 -13.49 -7.36
N GLU A 9 -16.38 -13.08 -6.27
CA GLU A 9 -16.24 -11.74 -5.70
C GLU A 9 -15.36 -11.81 -4.44
N THR A 10 -14.23 -11.11 -4.47
CA THR A 10 -13.25 -11.07 -3.38
C THR A 10 -13.35 -9.74 -2.64
N VAL A 11 -13.92 -9.73 -1.43
CA VAL A 11 -13.79 -8.59 -0.50
C VAL A 11 -12.35 -8.58 0.01
N THR A 12 -11.53 -7.71 -0.59
CA THR A 12 -10.12 -7.55 -0.25
C THR A 12 -9.99 -6.63 0.96
N THR A 13 -10.04 -7.18 2.16
CA THR A 13 -9.66 -6.44 3.37
C THR A 13 -8.14 -6.24 3.33
N ARG A 14 -7.66 -5.05 2.96
CA ARG A 14 -6.23 -4.74 2.94
C ARG A 14 -5.68 -4.89 4.37
N PRO A 15 -4.73 -5.80 4.64
CA PRO A 15 -4.23 -5.96 6.00
C PRO A 15 -3.49 -4.69 6.42
N VAL A 16 -3.71 -4.27 7.67
CA VAL A 16 -3.12 -3.07 8.32
C VAL A 16 -1.60 -2.93 8.12
N SER A 17 -0.89 -4.03 7.87
CA SER A 17 0.55 -4.07 7.55
C SER A 17 0.93 -3.23 6.32
N TYR A 18 0.06 -3.15 5.30
CA TYR A 18 0.34 -2.35 4.09
C TYR A 18 0.32 -0.85 4.36
N LEU A 19 -0.61 -0.39 5.19
CA LEU A 19 -0.71 1.03 5.52
C LEU A 19 0.46 1.46 6.41
N ALA A 20 0.80 0.66 7.42
CA ALA A 20 1.97 0.90 8.27
C ALA A 20 3.26 1.00 7.46
N LYS A 21 3.50 0.04 6.54
CA LYS A 21 4.69 0.08 5.66
C LYS A 21 4.74 1.34 4.81
N ARG A 22 3.60 1.79 4.28
CA ARG A 22 3.52 3.00 3.46
C ARG A 22 3.82 4.26 4.27
N ILE A 23 3.29 4.36 5.49
CA ILE A 23 3.53 5.50 6.38
C ILE A 23 5.02 5.54 6.77
N VAL A 24 5.57 4.42 7.24
CA VAL A 24 6.99 4.33 7.61
C VAL A 24 7.89 4.70 6.44
N GLY A 25 7.62 4.16 5.25
CA GLY A 25 8.37 4.52 4.04
C GLY A 25 8.27 6.00 3.69
N ALA A 26 7.08 6.60 3.79
CA ALA A 26 6.89 8.02 3.53
C ALA A 26 7.69 8.91 4.50
N LEU A 27 7.79 8.52 5.78
CA LEU A 27 8.58 9.26 6.77
C LEU A 27 10.08 9.22 6.45
N PHE A 28 10.62 8.05 6.07
CA PHE A 28 12.03 7.95 5.69
C PHE A 28 12.35 8.80 4.45
N ILE A 29 11.50 8.74 3.41
CA ILE A 29 11.65 9.58 2.22
C ILE A 29 11.57 11.07 2.57
N LEU A 30 10.65 11.47 3.46
CA LEU A 30 10.55 12.85 3.91
C LEU A 30 11.84 13.30 4.60
N ILE A 31 12.38 12.48 5.50
CA ILE A 31 13.65 12.76 6.19
C ILE A 31 14.79 12.89 5.16
N GLU A 32 14.93 11.93 4.23
CA GLU A 32 15.96 11.99 3.18
C GLU A 32 15.86 13.25 2.33
N VAL A 33 14.65 13.65 1.93
CA VAL A 33 14.44 14.86 1.12
C VAL A 33 14.87 16.11 1.89
N ILE A 34 14.59 16.19 3.19
CA ILE A 34 15.00 17.33 4.02
C ILE A 34 16.54 17.35 4.19
N LEU A 35 17.18 16.19 4.40
CA LEU A 35 18.65 16.12 4.44
C LEU A 35 19.29 16.45 3.08
N GLY A 36 18.72 15.96 1.98
CA GLY A 36 19.15 16.28 0.62
C GLY A 36 19.01 17.77 0.33
N ALA A 37 17.90 18.38 0.73
CA ALA A 37 17.69 19.83 0.64
C ALA A 37 18.76 20.59 1.43
N ARG A 38 19.12 20.15 2.65
CA ARG A 38 20.25 20.73 3.39
C ARG A 38 21.54 20.68 2.58
N LEU A 39 21.89 19.52 2.03
CA LEU A 39 23.11 19.35 1.25
C LEU A 39 23.16 20.32 0.06
N VAL A 40 22.06 20.41 -0.70
CA VAL A 40 21.94 21.34 -1.83
C VAL A 40 22.04 22.79 -1.37
N LEU A 41 21.34 23.19 -0.31
CA LEU A 41 21.39 24.55 0.24
C LEU A 41 22.82 24.94 0.69
N LYS A 42 23.53 24.02 1.35
CA LYS A 42 24.93 24.20 1.76
C LYS A 42 25.87 24.33 0.56
N LEU A 43 25.65 23.52 -0.48
CA LEU A 43 26.40 23.56 -1.74
C LEU A 43 26.10 24.79 -2.59
N LEU A 44 24.92 25.39 -2.48
CA LEU A 44 24.58 26.64 -3.16
C LEU A 44 24.97 27.88 -2.34
N GLY A 45 25.47 27.69 -1.11
CA GLY A 45 25.80 28.79 -0.21
C GLY A 45 24.58 29.59 0.24
N ALA A 46 23.48 28.89 0.49
CA ALA A 46 22.24 29.49 0.96
C ALA A 46 22.45 30.25 2.28
N ASN A 47 21.82 31.42 2.39
CA ASN A 47 21.95 32.29 3.55
C ASN A 47 21.37 31.62 4.83
N PRO A 48 22.19 31.31 5.85
CA PRO A 48 21.72 30.67 7.08
C PRO A 48 20.84 31.59 7.96
N ALA A 49 20.81 32.91 7.69
CA ALA A 49 19.89 33.83 8.36
C ALA A 49 18.45 33.75 7.81
N ASN A 50 18.24 33.12 6.64
CA ASN A 50 16.90 32.90 6.11
C ASN A 50 16.13 31.89 6.96
N ILE A 51 14.89 32.21 7.33
CA ILE A 51 14.06 31.40 8.23
C ILE A 51 13.89 29.96 7.71
N PHE A 52 13.66 29.79 6.41
CA PHE A 52 13.47 28.46 5.80
C PHE A 52 14.75 27.64 5.85
N VAL A 53 15.89 28.23 5.43
CA VAL A 53 17.20 27.56 5.46
C VAL A 53 17.57 27.17 6.89
N LYS A 54 17.37 28.08 7.84
CA LYS A 54 17.60 27.84 9.27
C LYS A 54 16.74 26.69 9.80
N ALA A 55 15.46 26.63 9.44
CA ALA A 55 14.57 25.55 9.85
C ALA A 55 15.08 24.18 9.34
N ILE A 56 15.45 24.09 8.06
CA ILE A 56 16.02 22.85 7.48
C ILE A 56 17.31 22.44 8.20
N TYR A 57 18.23 23.38 8.44
CA TYR A 57 19.49 23.08 9.12
C TYR A 57 19.26 22.63 10.57
N ASN A 58 18.30 23.22 11.28
CA ASN A 58 17.98 22.85 12.66
C ASN A 58 17.30 21.47 12.75
N ILE A 59 16.30 21.19 11.92
CA ILE A 59 15.59 19.89 11.91
C ILE A 59 16.56 18.75 11.60
N THR A 60 17.46 18.98 10.66
CA THR A 60 18.43 17.95 10.23
C THR A 60 19.64 17.84 11.14
N GLN A 61 19.87 18.81 12.05
CA GLN A 61 21.07 18.81 12.88
C GLN A 61 21.19 17.55 13.72
N PHE A 62 20.10 17.03 14.28
CA PHE A 62 20.14 15.78 15.03
C PHE A 62 20.76 14.60 14.25
N PHE A 63 20.41 14.45 12.96
CA PHE A 63 20.93 13.38 12.11
C PHE A 63 22.39 13.63 11.70
N VAL A 64 22.72 14.87 11.38
CA VAL A 64 24.07 15.24 10.92
C VAL A 64 25.07 15.22 12.07
N GLY A 65 24.66 15.67 13.26
CA GLY A 65 25.47 15.72 14.48
C GLY A 65 26.05 14.37 14.90
N LEU A 66 25.40 13.26 14.54
CA LEU A 66 25.94 11.91 14.79
C LEU A 66 27.22 11.61 14.00
N PHE A 67 27.46 12.32 12.89
CA PHE A 67 28.59 12.12 11.99
C PHE A 67 29.49 13.36 11.93
N GLU A 68 29.20 14.40 12.71
CA GLU A 68 30.06 15.57 12.84
C GLU A 68 31.40 15.17 13.47
N GLY A 69 32.51 15.70 12.93
CA GLY A 69 33.86 15.41 13.41
C GLY A 69 34.51 14.15 12.83
N ILE A 70 33.77 13.29 12.12
CA ILE A 70 34.36 12.12 11.43
C ILE A 70 35.26 12.56 10.27
N PHE A 71 34.85 13.60 9.55
CA PHE A 71 35.60 14.16 8.42
C PHE A 71 36.05 15.58 8.74
N ALA A 72 37.23 15.95 8.25
CA ALA A 72 37.68 17.33 8.28
C ALA A 72 36.73 18.22 7.45
N LYS A 73 36.46 19.43 7.95
CA LYS A 73 35.68 20.43 7.20
C LYS A 73 36.48 20.86 5.99
N VAL A 74 35.85 20.85 4.81
CA VAL A 74 36.56 21.01 3.53
C VAL A 74 36.89 22.49 3.23
N SER A 75 36.23 23.46 3.88
CA SER A 75 36.61 24.88 3.85
C SER A 75 35.64 25.71 4.71
N ASP A 76 36.15 26.53 5.62
CA ASP A 76 35.34 27.47 6.41
C ASP A 76 35.19 28.85 5.72
N ASN A 77 35.94 29.13 4.65
CA ASN A 77 35.99 30.45 3.99
C ASN A 77 35.20 30.52 2.68
N ALA A 78 34.55 29.44 2.27
CA ALA A 78 33.77 29.38 1.03
C ALA A 78 32.29 29.71 1.28
N LYS A 79 31.66 30.46 0.37
CA LYS A 79 30.21 30.71 0.41
C LYS A 79 29.43 29.40 0.28
N SER A 80 29.92 28.46 -0.52
CA SER A 80 29.43 27.09 -0.64
C SER A 80 30.31 26.16 0.16
N ILE A 81 29.71 25.40 1.09
CA ILE A 81 30.44 24.49 1.97
C ILE A 81 29.89 23.09 1.76
N PHE A 82 30.74 22.18 1.29
CA PHE A 82 30.40 20.77 1.29
C PHE A 82 30.53 20.22 2.72
N GLU A 83 29.47 19.60 3.24
CA GLU A 83 29.44 18.95 4.55
C GLU A 83 29.44 17.43 4.38
N PRO A 84 30.59 16.74 4.48
CA PRO A 84 30.66 15.29 4.36
C PRO A 84 29.75 14.56 5.36
N ALA A 85 29.61 15.10 6.57
CA ALA A 85 28.72 14.56 7.59
C ALA A 85 27.24 14.51 7.11
N THR A 86 26.78 15.51 6.37
CA THR A 86 25.43 15.53 5.80
C THR A 86 25.28 14.45 4.74
N LEU A 87 26.28 14.24 3.88
CA LEU A 87 26.25 13.18 2.87
C LEU A 87 26.17 11.80 3.52
N ILE A 88 26.97 11.55 4.56
CA ILE A 88 26.93 10.28 5.30
C ILE A 88 25.59 10.10 6.01
N ALA A 89 25.03 11.15 6.60
CA ALA A 89 23.72 11.07 7.22
C ALA A 89 22.63 10.65 6.21
N ILE A 90 22.66 11.15 4.97
CA ILE A 90 21.75 10.72 3.89
C ILE A 90 21.92 9.23 3.62
N VAL A 91 23.16 8.77 3.42
CA VAL A 91 23.46 7.37 3.10
C VAL A 91 23.00 6.44 4.22
N VAL A 92 23.28 6.78 5.48
CA VAL A 92 22.90 5.94 6.62
C VAL A 92 21.39 5.90 6.80
N VAL A 93 20.69 7.03 6.67
CA VAL A 93 19.22 7.06 6.73
C VAL A 93 18.62 6.18 5.62
N ALA A 94 19.17 6.23 4.41
CA ALA A 94 18.71 5.40 3.29
C ALA A 94 18.90 3.90 3.52
N VAL A 95 20.06 3.51 4.07
CA VAL A 95 20.32 2.12 4.44
C VAL A 95 19.36 1.66 5.53
N VAL A 96 19.14 2.47 6.57
CA VAL A 96 18.18 2.16 7.64
C VAL A 96 16.76 2.02 7.09
N ALA A 97 16.33 2.95 6.23
CA ALA A 97 15.03 2.91 5.58
C ALA A 97 14.83 1.59 4.80
N TRP A 98 15.84 1.21 4.00
CA TRP A 98 15.81 -0.03 3.23
C TRP A 98 15.69 -1.26 4.13
N VAL A 99 16.49 -1.34 5.20
CA VAL A 99 16.43 -2.46 6.17
C VAL A 99 15.05 -2.53 6.83
N VAL A 100 14.53 -1.41 7.32
CA VAL A 100 13.22 -1.36 7.98
C VAL A 100 12.11 -1.81 7.03
N LEU A 101 12.07 -1.28 5.80
CA LEU A 101 11.08 -1.66 4.80
C LEU A 101 11.20 -3.13 4.38
N ARG A 102 12.43 -3.66 4.34
CA ARG A 102 12.69 -5.07 4.02
C ARG A 102 12.15 -5.99 5.11
N LEU A 103 12.34 -5.63 6.39
CA LEU A 103 11.82 -6.38 7.53
C LEU A 103 10.28 -6.35 7.59
N MET A 104 9.66 -5.24 7.20
CA MET A 104 8.20 -5.14 7.12
C MET A 104 7.58 -5.91 5.95
N THR A 105 8.38 -6.42 5.03
CA THR A 105 7.89 -7.20 3.89
C THR A 105 7.88 -8.67 4.25
N PRO A 106 6.71 -9.33 4.36
CA PRO A 106 6.66 -10.77 4.58
C PRO A 106 7.48 -11.47 3.49
N ARG A 107 8.32 -12.43 3.89
CA ARG A 107 8.95 -13.35 2.93
C ARG A 107 7.79 -14.13 2.31
N GLN A 108 7.42 -13.78 1.09
CA GLN A 108 6.35 -14.45 0.38
C GLN A 108 6.76 -15.92 0.15
N GLN A 109 6.42 -16.80 1.10
CA GLN A 109 6.04 -18.16 0.72
C GLN A 109 4.68 -17.97 0.07
N SER A 110 4.67 -18.06 -1.25
CA SER A 110 3.47 -18.11 -2.07
C SER A 110 2.65 -19.35 -1.70
N SER A 111 1.93 -19.28 -0.59
CA SER A 111 0.76 -20.11 -0.37
C SER A 111 -0.35 -19.44 -1.14
N THR A 112 -0.57 -19.89 -2.37
CA THR A 112 -1.86 -19.78 -3.04
C THR A 112 -2.92 -20.31 -2.08
N THR A 113 -3.60 -19.42 -1.36
CA THR A 113 -4.85 -19.79 -0.69
C THR A 113 -5.87 -20.04 -1.79
N LYS A 114 -5.92 -21.28 -2.28
CA LYS A 114 -7.08 -21.80 -3.01
C LYS A 114 -8.22 -21.88 -2.02
N THR A 115 -9.09 -20.88 -2.01
CA THR A 115 -10.38 -20.98 -1.35
C THR A 115 -11.27 -21.87 -2.21
N GLU A 116 -11.21 -23.17 -1.97
CA GLU A 116 -12.22 -24.09 -2.46
C GLU A 116 -13.49 -23.89 -1.61
N TYR A 117 -14.37 -23.01 -2.08
CA TYR A 117 -15.72 -22.89 -1.53
C TYR A 117 -16.49 -24.17 -1.85
N THR A 118 -16.58 -25.05 -0.86
CA THR A 118 -17.66 -26.03 -0.72
C THR A 118 -18.53 -25.57 0.43
N THR A 119 -19.62 -24.85 0.16
CA THR A 119 -20.75 -24.77 1.08
C THR A 119 -22.02 -24.44 0.30
N GLU A 120 -23.02 -25.29 0.51
CA GLU A 120 -24.39 -25.25 -0.01
C GLU A 120 -25.04 -23.86 0.14
N SER A 121 -25.62 -23.37 -0.95
CA SER A 121 -26.51 -22.21 -0.93
C SER A 121 -27.87 -22.65 -0.37
N PRO A 122 -28.50 -21.97 0.60
CA PRO A 122 -29.88 -22.23 1.00
C PRO A 122 -30.79 -22.14 -0.23
N GLN A 123 -31.39 -23.28 -0.60
CA GLN A 123 -32.35 -23.42 -1.68
C GLN A 123 -33.57 -22.52 -1.39
N PRO A 124 -33.97 -21.61 -2.29
CA PRO A 124 -35.34 -21.14 -2.28
C PRO A 124 -36.17 -22.33 -2.73
N HIS A 125 -36.89 -22.96 -1.80
CA HIS A 125 -37.86 -23.99 -2.15
C HIS A 125 -38.95 -23.34 -3.03
N TYR A 126 -38.80 -23.44 -4.34
CA TYR A 126 -39.92 -23.24 -5.25
C TYR A 126 -40.87 -24.42 -5.01
N HIS A 127 -41.99 -24.16 -4.34
CA HIS A 127 -43.15 -25.01 -4.53
C HIS A 127 -43.59 -24.82 -5.99
N THR A 128 -43.18 -25.75 -6.85
CA THR A 128 -43.93 -26.03 -8.07
C THR A 128 -45.26 -26.60 -7.65
N GLU A 129 -46.22 -25.71 -7.40
CA GLU A 129 -47.63 -26.08 -7.42
C GLU A 129 -47.90 -26.66 -8.81
N LYS A 130 -48.30 -27.94 -8.85
CA LYS A 130 -48.66 -28.62 -10.09
C LYS A 130 -49.87 -27.90 -10.65
N VAL A 131 -49.67 -26.99 -11.60
CA VAL A 131 -50.76 -26.49 -12.43
C VAL A 131 -51.05 -27.59 -13.43
N GLU A 132 -52.05 -28.41 -13.08
CA GLU A 132 -52.59 -29.46 -13.94
C GLU A 132 -53.18 -28.80 -15.21
N PRO A 133 -53.04 -29.43 -16.40
CA PRO A 133 -53.47 -28.80 -17.64
C PRO A 133 -55.00 -28.66 -17.62
N VAL A 134 -55.51 -27.44 -17.84
CA VAL A 134 -56.93 -27.26 -18.17
C VAL A 134 -57.13 -27.83 -19.57
N ASP A 135 -57.70 -29.03 -19.63
CA ASP A 135 -58.12 -29.68 -20.85
C ASP A 135 -59.25 -28.86 -21.49
N GLN A 136 -58.93 -28.21 -22.61
CA GLN A 136 -59.83 -27.36 -23.36
C GLN A 136 -60.19 -28.05 -24.68
N SER A 137 -61.06 -29.06 -24.58
CA SER A 137 -61.86 -29.54 -25.70
C SER A 137 -63.30 -29.75 -25.25
N GLU A 138 -64.10 -28.68 -25.33
CA GLU A 138 -65.55 -28.78 -25.49
C GLU A 138 -65.86 -28.67 -27.00
N PRO A 139 -67.07 -28.99 -27.49
CA PRO A 139 -68.16 -29.81 -26.93
C PRO A 139 -68.77 -30.76 -28.01
N THR A 140 -69.34 -31.92 -27.64
CA THR A 140 -70.43 -32.55 -28.43
C THR A 140 -71.33 -33.43 -27.58
N ASP A 141 -72.52 -32.91 -27.31
CA ASP A 141 -73.84 -33.54 -27.43
C ASP A 141 -73.89 -35.05 -27.77
N SER A 142 -74.49 -35.86 -26.88
CA SER A 142 -75.41 -36.95 -27.23
C SER A 142 -75.88 -37.70 -25.97
N SER A 143 -77.16 -37.49 -25.67
CA SER A 143 -78.15 -38.54 -25.30
C SER A 143 -78.22 -39.04 -23.86
N ASP A 144 -79.18 -38.43 -23.16
CA ASP A 144 -80.01 -39.03 -22.13
C ASP A 144 -80.79 -40.26 -22.66
N SER A 145 -80.90 -41.30 -21.81
CA SER A 145 -82.01 -42.26 -21.68
C SER A 145 -82.81 -42.72 -22.92
N HIS A 146 -82.58 -43.96 -23.37
CA HIS A 146 -83.52 -45.12 -23.31
C HIS A 146 -83.06 -46.28 -24.21
#